data_AF-A0A397GVD6-F1
#
_entry.id   AF-A0A397GVD6-F1
#
_cell.length_a   1.000
_cell.length_b   1.000
_cell.length_c   1.000
_cell.angle_alpha   90.00
_cell.angle_beta   90.00
_cell.angle_gamma   90.00
#
_symmetry.space_group_name_H-M   'P 1'
#
loop_
_entity.id
_entity.type
_entity.pdbx_description
1 polymer ?
#
loop_
_entity_poly.entity_id
_entity_poly.type
_entity_poly.pdbx_seq_one_letter_code
_entity_poly.pdbx_strand_id
1 'polypeptide(L)' 'MFDLRHEFSIVTDHEAIPWLKKHKQPKGRLARWIIHLSEYDPYTIIKRKGSDHTNADALSRLETSPVDSLLSFLY' A
#
# COMPACT_ATOMS: atom_id res chain seq x y z
N MET A 1 -2.24 -22.03 -15.99
CA MET A 1 -1.35 -21.21 -15.14
C MET A 1 -1.48 -19.78 -15.64
N PHE A 2 -2.28 -18.96 -14.97
CA PHE A 2 -2.47 -17.56 -15.38
C PHE A 2 -1.21 -16.78 -15.01
N ASP A 3 -0.64 -16.08 -15.99
CA ASP A 3 0.47 -15.17 -15.76
C ASP A 3 -0.04 -13.97 -14.96
N LEU A 4 0.36 -13.86 -13.70
CA LEU A 4 -0.01 -12.76 -12.80
C LEU A 4 0.78 -11.48 -13.11
N ARG A 5 1.71 -11.51 -14.06
CA ARG A 5 2.59 -10.39 -14.42
C ARG A 5 1.94 -9.48 -15.46
N HIS A 6 0.83 -8.86 -15.08
CA HIS A 6 0.32 -7.71 -15.83
C HIS A 6 0.99 -6.44 -15.28
N GLU A 7 1.47 -5.55 -16.15
CA GLU A 7 2.06 -4.30 -15.70
C GLU A 7 0.98 -3.39 -15.10
N PHE A 8 1.19 -2.93 -13.87
CA PHE A 8 0.26 -2.03 -13.19
C PHE A 8 0.96 -0.88 -12.46
N SER A 9 0.15 0.10 -12.06
CA SER A 9 0.60 1.31 -11.38
C SER A 9 0.11 1.35 -9.94
N ILE A 10 1.03 1.50 -9.01
CA ILE A 10 0.75 1.77 -7.59
C ILE A 10 0.66 3.28 -7.41
N VAL A 11 -0.54 3.79 -7.13
CA VAL A 11 -0.77 5.20 -6.82
C VAL A 11 -0.73 5.39 -5.31
N THR A 12 0.14 6.28 -4.82
CA THR A 12 0.29 6.53 -3.38
C THR A 12 0.56 8.00 -3.11
N ASP A 13 0.07 8.50 -1.99
CA ASP A 13 0.43 9.80 -1.42
C ASP A 13 1.60 9.71 -0.42
N HIS A 14 2.05 8.50 -0.11
CA HIS A 14 3.07 8.25 0.89
C HIS A 14 4.48 8.32 0.28
N GLU A 15 5.26 9.33 0.71
CA GLU A 15 6.57 9.61 0.12
C GLU A 15 7.58 8.46 0.25
N ALA A 16 7.51 7.64 1.30
CA ALA A 16 8.46 6.55 1.51
C ALA A 16 8.38 5.40 0.48
N ILE A 17 7.22 5.18 -0.15
CA ILE A 17 7.00 4.05 -1.06
C ILE A 17 7.79 4.19 -2.38
N PRO A 18 7.81 5.36 -3.05
CA PRO A 18 8.72 5.60 -4.18
C PRO A 18 10.21 5.36 -3.87
N TRP A 19 10.64 5.52 -2.62
CA TRP A 19 12.02 5.29 -2.18
C TRP A 19 12.34 3.82 -1.86
N LEU A 20 11.33 2.95 -1.90
CA LEU A 20 11.47 1.54 -1.55
C LEU A 20 12.42 0.80 -2.52
N LYS A 21 12.30 1.02 -3.83
CA LYS A 21 13.21 0.44 -4.85
C LYS A 21 14.62 1.06 -4.82
N LYS A 22 14.80 2.24 -4.22
CA LYS A 22 16.09 2.95 -4.15
C LYS A 22 16.92 2.60 -2.92
N HIS A 23 16.34 1.89 -1.95
CA HIS A 23 17.03 1.51 -0.72
C HIS A 23 18.02 0.37 -0.97
N LYS A 24 19.32 0.67 -0.79
CA LYS A 24 20.39 -0.31 -1.01
C LYS A 24 20.47 -1.41 0.05
N GLN A 25 19.95 -1.16 1.26
CA GLN A 25 19.97 -2.11 2.39
C GLN A 25 18.68 -2.01 3.22
N PRO A 26 17.54 -2.47 2.69
CA PRO A 26 16.30 -2.47 3.43
C PRO A 26 16.39 -3.45 4.62
N LYS A 27 15.85 -3.05 5.78
CA LYS A 27 15.80 -3.89 6.99
C LYS A 27 14.38 -3.93 7.56
N GLY A 28 14.10 -4.97 8.34
CA GLY A 28 12.85 -5.11 9.09
C GLY A 28 11.60 -5.09 8.20
N ARG A 29 10.69 -4.15 8.45
CA ARG A 29 9.41 -4.04 7.73
C ARG A 29 9.60 -3.72 6.24
N LEU A 30 10.56 -2.86 5.89
CA LEU A 30 10.80 -2.45 4.49
C LEU A 30 11.30 -3.62 3.62
N ALA A 31 12.20 -4.45 4.14
CA ALA A 31 12.71 -5.62 3.42
C ALA A 31 11.60 -6.61 3.09
N ARG A 32 10.70 -6.88 4.06
CA ARG A 32 9.54 -7.76 3.87
C ARG A 32 8.60 -7.24 2.78
N TRP A 33 8.33 -5.93 2.78
CA TRP A 33 7.50 -5.32 1.73
C TRP A 33 8.15 -5.34 0.35
N ILE A 34 9.47 -5.15 0.26
CA ILE A 34 10.18 -5.25 -1.03
C ILE A 34 10.07 -6.66 -1.61
N ILE A 35 10.30 -7.69 -0.78
CA ILE A 35 10.17 -9.09 -1.19
C ILE A 35 8.74 -9.34 -1.67
N HIS A 36 7.75 -8.94 -0.88
CA HIS A 36 6.35 -9.16 -1.23
C HIS A 36 5.95 -8.46 -2.53
N LEU A 37 6.36 -7.21 -2.72
CA LEU A 37 6.07 -6.46 -3.95
C LEU A 37 6.83 -7.02 -5.17
N SER A 38 7.98 -7.67 -4.98
CA SER A 38 8.75 -8.25 -6.08
C SER A 38 8.03 -9.40 -6.78
N GLU A 39 7.06 -10.05 -6.12
CA GLU A 39 6.22 -11.10 -6.70
C GLU A 39 5.30 -10.55 -7.81
N TYR A 40 5.03 -9.24 -7.79
CA TYR A 40 4.12 -8.55 -8.71
C TYR A 40 4.86 -7.69 -9.75
N ASP A 41 6.18 -7.81 -9.88
CA ASP A 41 6.96 -7.08 -10.90
C ASP A 41 6.64 -7.64 -12.31
N PRO A 42 6.45 -6.78 -13.34
CA PRO A 42 6.72 -5.34 -13.38
C PRO A 42 5.59 -4.45 -12.85
N TYR A 43 5.94 -3.44 -12.05
CA TYR A 43 5.03 -2.37 -11.62
C TYR A 43 5.71 -1.01 -11.51
N THR A 44 4.93 0.05 -11.67
CA THR A 44 5.36 1.45 -11.50
C THR A 44 4.76 2.07 -10.24
N ILE A 45 5.45 3.07 -9.65
CA ILE A 45 4.96 3.79 -8.47
C ILE A 45 4.73 5.25 -8.87
N ILE A 46 3.49 5.72 -8.76
CA ILE A 46 3.07 7.08 -9.08
C ILE A 46 2.71 7.79 -7.79
N LYS A 47 3.39 8.92 -7.53
CA LYS A 47 3.05 9.79 -6.40
C LYS A 47 1.86 10.66 -6.79
N ARG A 48 0.81 10.66 -5.96
CA ARG A 48 -0.33 11.59 -6.07
C ARG A 48 -0.43 12.39 -4.77
N LYS A 49 -0.85 13.65 -4.85
CA LYS A 49 -1.07 14.45 -3.64
C LYS A 49 -2.26 13.87 -2.86
N GLY A 50 -2.18 13.83 -1.53
CA GLY A 50 -3.28 13.29 -0.70
C GLY A 50 -4.63 13.99 -0.95
N SER A 51 -4.61 15.29 -1.27
CA SER A 51 -5.82 16.05 -1.67
C SER A 51 -6.53 15.50 -2.90
N ASP A 52 -5.80 14.81 -3.77
CA ASP A 52 -6.31 14.27 -5.03
C ASP A 52 -6.54 12.75 -4.93
N HIS A 53 -6.35 12.18 -3.73
CA HIS A 53 -6.49 10.76 -3.43
C HIS A 53 -7.80 10.47 -2.66
N THR A 54 -8.84 11.27 -2.93
CA THR A 54 -10.12 11.27 -2.20
C THR A 54 -10.85 9.93 -2.23
N ASN A 55 -10.70 9.15 -3.29
CA ASN A 55 -11.29 7.82 -3.40
C ASN A 55 -10.69 6.83 -2.38
N ALA A 56 -9.37 6.75 -2.30
CA ALA A 56 -8.67 5.87 -1.37
C ALA A 56 -8.82 6.38 0.07
N ASP A 57 -8.80 7.71 0.26
CA ASP A 57 -9.00 8.34 1.57
C ASP A 57 -10.42 8.13 2.10
N ALA A 58 -11.44 8.22 1.24
CA ALA A 58 -12.82 7.91 1.64
C ALA A 58 -12.94 6.46 2.11
N LEU A 59 -12.41 5.49 1.33
CA LEU A 59 -12.46 4.08 1.70
C LEU A 59 -11.69 3.77 2.99
N SER A 60 -10.53 4.39 3.20
CA SER A 60 -9.72 4.15 4.41
C SER A 60 -10.33 4.74 5.68
N ARG A 61 -11.19 5.76 5.54
CA ARG A 61 -11.92 6.41 6.63
C ARG A 61 -13.31 5.82 6.88
N LEU A 62 -13.79 4.93 6.02
CA LEU A 62 -15.02 4.21 6.31
C LEU A 62 -14.79 3.34 7.55
N GLU A 63 -15.60 3.57 8.58
CA GLU A 63 -15.58 2.73 9.78
C GLU A 63 -15.91 1.29 9.38
N THR A 64 -15.01 0.37 9.70
CA THR A 64 -15.13 -1.04 9.36
C THR A 64 -16.14 -1.71 10.28
N SER A 65 -17.43 -1.54 9.99
CA SER A 65 -18.55 -2.18 10.69
C SER A 65 -18.74 -1.80 12.18
N PRO A 66 -19.98 -1.85 12.70
CA PRO A 66 -20.25 -1.65 14.12
C PRO A 66 -19.53 -2.65 15.04
N VAL A 67 -19.10 -3.80 14.49
CA VAL A 67 -18.49 -4.89 15.26
C VAL A 67 -17.08 -4.50 15.74
N ASP A 68 -16.32 -3.77 14.92
CA ASP A 68 -14.98 -3.28 15.30
C ASP A 68 -15.07 -2.18 16.38
N SER A 69 -16.11 -1.34 16.31
CA SER A 69 -16.40 -0.35 17.36
C SER A 69 -16.77 -1.03 18.67
N LEU A 70 -17.58 -2.10 18.65
CA LEU A 70 -17.98 -2.82 19.87
C LEU A 70 -16.83 -3.58 20.52
N LEU A 71 -15.90 -4.13 19.72
CA LEU A 71 -14.69 -4.79 20.24
C LEU A 71 -13.71 -3.80 20.89
N SER A 72 -13.71 -2.53 20.46
CA SER A 72 -12.90 -1.47 21.10
C SER A 72 -13.37 -1.07 22.51
N PHE A 73 -14.59 -1.42 22.89
CA PHE A 73 -15.12 -1.21 24.24
C PHE A 73 -14.92 -2.42 25.18
N LEU A 74 -14.46 -3.55 24.65
CA LEU A 74 -14.29 -4.80 25.40
C LEU A 74 -12.82 -5.18 25.67
N TYR A 75 -11.87 -4.31 25.30
CA TYR A 75 -10.43 -4.38 25.61
C TYR A 75 -9.92 -3.02 26.05
#